data_AF-A0A9W9G431-F1
#
_entry.id   AF-A0A9W9G431-F1
#
_cell.length_a   1.000
_cell.length_b   1.000
_cell.length_c   1.000
_cell.angle_alpha   90.00
_cell.angle_beta   90.00
_cell.angle_gamma   90.00
#
_symmetry.space_group_name_H-M   'P 1'
#
loop_
_entity.id
_entity.type
_entity.pdbx_description
1 polymer ?
#
loop_
_entity_poly.entity_id
_entity_poly.type
_entity_poly.pdbx_seq_one_letter_code
_entity_poly.pdbx_strand_id
1 'polypeptide(L)'
;MGKMLNTYRLYHAFYVALRDAYDARKEEEGEIKPDVPLKANQDIHLTKMRRMAKELDGQVPCEPCKDADDKAGCCREENYGRCDNFDFFNPLYVDEAEAEADLVTTTASDDIEV
;
A
#
# COMPACT_ATOMS: atom_id res chain seq x y z
N MET A 1 -14.00 44.08 -18.23
CA MET A 1 -13.20 43.31 -17.26
C MET A 1 -13.69 41.87 -17.30
N GLY A 2 -12.95 40.93 -17.89
CA GLY A 2 -13.49 39.56 -18.13
C GLY A 2 -12.46 38.47 -18.42
N LYS A 3 -11.17 38.69 -18.12
CA LYS A 3 -10.10 37.73 -18.45
C LYS A 3 -9.67 36.82 -17.27
N MET A 4 -10.18 37.03 -16.05
CA MET A 4 -9.73 36.29 -14.86
C MET A 4 -10.38 34.91 -14.64
N LEU A 5 -11.57 34.65 -15.19
CA LEU A 5 -12.29 33.39 -14.94
C LEU A 5 -11.81 32.21 -15.80
N ASN A 6 -11.08 32.49 -16.90
CA ASN A 6 -10.72 31.46 -17.88
C ASN A 6 -9.41 30.74 -17.55
N THR A 7 -8.44 31.47 -16.98
CA THR A 7 -7.17 30.89 -16.53
C THR A 7 -7.37 29.90 -15.38
N TYR A 8 -8.24 30.19 -14.41
CA TYR A 8 -8.48 29.31 -13.26
C TYR A 8 -9.04 27.94 -13.67
N ARG A 9 -9.92 27.91 -14.69
CA ARG A 9 -10.45 26.65 -15.25
C ARG A 9 -9.37 25.84 -15.95
N LEU A 10 -8.43 26.50 -16.65
CA LEU A 10 -7.29 25.84 -17.30
C LEU A 10 -6.30 25.27 -16.28
N TYR A 11 -5.97 26.03 -15.23
CA TYR A 11 -5.12 25.55 -14.14
C TYR A 11 -5.76 24.36 -13.41
N HIS A 12 -7.04 24.44 -13.08
CA HIS A 12 -7.76 23.35 -12.44
C HIS A 12 -7.75 22.08 -13.30
N ALA A 13 -8.07 22.20 -14.60
CA ALA A 13 -8.03 21.06 -15.52
C ALA A 13 -6.63 20.44 -15.62
N PHE A 14 -5.57 21.25 -15.62
CA PHE A 14 -4.19 20.77 -15.61
C PHE A 14 -3.84 19.98 -14.34
N TYR A 15 -4.17 20.50 -13.15
CA TYR A 15 -3.89 19.79 -11.90
C TYR A 15 -4.71 18.51 -11.73
N VAL A 16 -5.96 18.51 -12.22
CA VAL A 16 -6.79 17.30 -12.25
C VAL A 16 -6.12 16.24 -13.14
N ALA A 17 -5.76 16.59 -14.38
CA ALA A 17 -5.11 15.64 -15.28
C ALA A 17 -3.77 15.11 -14.75
N LEU A 18 -2.99 15.94 -14.05
CA LEU A 18 -1.72 15.53 -13.45
C LEU A 18 -1.93 14.56 -12.27
N ARG A 19 -2.96 14.78 -11.45
CA ARG A 19 -3.35 13.85 -10.39
C ARG A 19 -3.88 12.54 -10.98
N ASP A 20 -4.79 12.60 -11.95
CA ASP A 20 -5.38 11.41 -12.56
C ASP A 20 -4.31 10.53 -13.24
N ALA A 21 -3.31 11.14 -13.89
CA ALA A 21 -2.17 10.42 -14.46
C ALA A 21 -1.23 9.81 -13.40
N TYR A 22 -1.09 10.46 -12.25
CA TYR A 22 -0.33 9.90 -11.11
C TYR A 22 -1.07 8.72 -10.49
N ASP A 23 -2.38 8.86 -10.27
CA ASP A 23 -3.25 7.83 -9.70
C ASP A 23 -3.30 6.59 -10.62
N ALA A 24 -3.48 6.78 -11.93
CA ALA A 24 -3.45 5.69 -12.92
C ALA A 24 -2.11 4.95 -12.94
N ARG A 25 -1.00 5.68 -12.86
CA ARG A 25 0.33 5.06 -12.74
C ARG A 25 0.50 4.27 -11.44
N LYS A 26 -0.03 4.78 -10.33
CA LYS A 26 0.02 4.09 -9.04
C LYS A 26 -0.82 2.82 -9.02
N GLU A 27 -1.96 2.84 -9.71
CA GLU A 27 -2.82 1.67 -9.92
C GLU A 27 -2.13 0.61 -10.80
N GLU A 28 -1.47 1.02 -11.89
CA GLU A 28 -0.71 0.13 -12.78
C GLU A 28 0.55 -0.46 -12.12
N GLU A 29 1.28 0.35 -11.33
CA GLU A 29 2.51 -0.10 -10.68
C GLU A 29 2.22 -1.19 -9.64
N GLY A 30 1.06 -1.13 -8.96
CA GLY A 30 0.73 -1.96 -7.82
C GLY A 30 1.73 -1.74 -6.67
N GLU A 31 1.27 -1.65 -5.42
CA GLU A 31 2.23 -1.70 -4.31
C GLU A 31 2.74 -3.13 -4.16
N ILE A 32 3.85 -3.46 -4.85
CA ILE A 32 4.61 -4.69 -4.59
C ILE A 32 5.28 -4.53 -3.22
N LYS A 33 4.52 -4.83 -2.16
CA LYS A 33 5.04 -4.86 -0.80
C LYS A 33 5.89 -6.11 -0.61
N PRO A 34 7.06 -6.01 0.03
CA PRO A 34 7.84 -7.19 0.37
C PRO A 34 7.17 -8.01 1.48
N ASP A 35 7.52 -9.28 1.57
CA ASP A 35 7.09 -10.13 2.68
C ASP A 35 7.78 -9.73 3.99
N VAL A 36 7.08 -9.96 5.11
CA VAL A 36 7.66 -9.79 6.44
C VAL A 36 8.84 -10.75 6.60
N PRO A 37 10.03 -10.26 6.96
CA PRO A 37 11.19 -11.13 7.11
C PRO A 37 11.04 -12.02 8.34
N LEU A 38 11.01 -13.34 8.13
CA LEU A 38 10.93 -14.34 9.18
C LEU A 38 12.29 -14.99 9.49
N LYS A 39 12.39 -15.55 10.69
CA LYS A 39 13.48 -16.45 11.12
C LYS A 39 13.16 -17.89 10.72
N ALA A 40 14.11 -18.80 10.97
CA ALA A 40 13.93 -20.23 10.73
C ALA A 40 12.79 -20.86 11.55
N ASN A 41 12.44 -20.27 12.71
CA ASN A 41 11.32 -20.70 13.55
C ASN A 41 10.01 -19.99 13.23
N GLN A 42 9.90 -19.34 12.07
CA GLN A 42 8.74 -18.55 11.62
C GLN A 42 8.44 -17.27 12.43
N ASP A 43 9.18 -16.96 13.50
CA ASP A 43 9.06 -15.66 14.17
C ASP A 43 9.54 -14.51 13.29
N ILE A 44 9.01 -13.31 13.50
CA ILE A 44 9.49 -12.09 12.86
C ILE A 44 10.97 -11.84 13.19
N HIS A 45 11.77 -11.64 12.13
CA HIS A 45 13.16 -11.25 12.23
C HIS A 45 13.28 -9.73 12.49
N LEU A 46 13.03 -9.30 13.73
CA LEU A 46 12.93 -7.88 14.14
C LEU A 46 14.03 -6.96 13.58
N THR A 47 15.31 -7.37 13.60
CA THR A 47 16.41 -6.53 13.07
C THR A 47 16.29 -6.29 11.57
N LYS A 48 15.88 -7.31 10.81
CA LYS A 48 15.69 -7.23 9.36
C LYS A 48 14.43 -6.45 9.04
N MET A 49 13.33 -6.70 9.77
CA MET A 49 12.08 -5.95 9.67
C MET A 49 12.29 -4.45 9.84
N ARG A 50 12.95 -4.05 10.95
CA ARG A 50 13.23 -2.63 11.23
C ARG A 50 14.17 -1.98 10.23
N ARG A 51 15.08 -2.75 9.62
CA ARG A 51 15.95 -2.25 8.56
C ARG A 51 15.15 -1.99 7.29
N MET A 52 14.36 -2.98 6.85
CA MET A 52 13.51 -2.87 5.67
C MET A 52 12.47 -1.75 5.82
N ALA A 53 11.85 -1.61 6.99
CA ALA A 53 10.92 -0.50 7.26
C ALA A 53 11.58 0.86 7.01
N LYS A 54 12.85 1.07 7.42
CA LYS A 54 13.58 2.32 7.13
C LYS A 54 13.96 2.49 5.66
N GLU A 55 14.21 1.39 4.94
CA GLU A 55 14.48 1.41 3.50
C GLU A 55 13.22 1.75 2.70
N LEU A 56 12.04 1.45 3.26
CA LEU A 56 10.71 1.78 2.73
C LEU A 56 10.16 3.10 3.30
N ASP A 57 11.04 4.01 3.71
CA ASP A 57 10.72 5.34 4.27
C ASP A 57 9.92 5.35 5.60
N GLY A 58 9.77 4.18 6.24
CA GLY A 58 9.16 4.03 7.55
C GLY A 58 10.05 4.53 8.70
N GLN A 59 9.39 4.96 9.78
CA GLN A 59 10.06 5.42 10.99
C GLN A 59 10.14 4.30 12.04
N VAL A 60 11.32 4.09 12.64
CA VAL A 60 11.50 3.12 13.74
C VAL A 60 12.11 3.82 14.97
N PRO A 61 11.40 3.88 16.12
CA PRO A 61 10.01 3.43 16.32
C PRO A 61 9.00 4.31 15.55
N CYS A 62 7.90 3.72 15.08
CA CYS A 62 6.80 4.47 14.47
C CYS A 62 6.06 5.31 15.51
N GLU A 63 5.24 6.26 15.08
CA GLU A 63 4.52 7.16 15.99
C GLU A 63 3.64 6.41 17.01
N PRO A 64 2.80 5.43 16.64
CA PRO A 64 1.98 4.71 17.62
C PRO A 64 2.79 3.97 18.69
N CYS A 65 3.93 3.39 18.31
CA CYS A 65 4.82 2.73 19.27
C CYS A 65 5.55 3.74 20.17
N LYS A 66 5.78 4.97 19.71
CA LYS A 66 6.31 6.06 20.55
C LYS A 66 5.25 6.56 21.53
N ASP A 67 4.03 6.78 21.05
CA ASP A 67 2.93 7.35 21.84
C ASP A 67 2.52 6.42 22.99
N ALA A 68 2.60 5.11 22.75
CA ALA A 68 2.38 4.10 23.78
C ALA A 68 3.60 3.80 24.67
N ASP A 69 4.67 4.58 24.55
CA ASP A 69 5.96 4.40 25.24
C ASP A 69 6.59 3.00 25.11
N ASP A 70 6.33 2.31 23.98
CA ASP A 70 6.83 0.97 23.67
C ASP A 70 7.79 0.98 22.47
N LYS A 71 8.86 1.77 22.61
CA LYS A 71 9.88 1.91 21.56
C LYS A 71 10.59 0.59 21.27
N ALA A 72 10.79 -0.24 22.30
CA ALA A 72 11.47 -1.53 22.18
C ALA A 72 10.59 -2.61 21.55
N GLY A 73 9.26 -2.49 21.67
CA GLY A 73 8.29 -3.39 21.06
C GLY A 73 7.88 -3.04 19.63
N CYS A 74 8.35 -1.93 19.07
CA CYS A 74 8.05 -1.59 17.67
C CYS A 74 8.44 -2.72 16.69
N CYS A 75 7.51 -3.07 15.79
CA CYS A 75 7.60 -4.21 14.85
C CYS A 75 7.56 -5.61 15.48
N ARG A 76 7.15 -5.76 16.75
CA ARG A 76 6.83 -7.07 17.32
C ARG A 76 5.43 -7.52 16.91
N GLU A 77 5.23 -8.83 16.85
CA GLU A 77 3.95 -9.44 16.50
C GLU A 77 2.83 -9.04 17.47
N GLU A 78 3.13 -8.88 18.77
CA GLU A 78 2.14 -8.41 19.75
C GLU A 78 1.59 -7.01 19.44
N ASN A 79 2.30 -6.26 18.59
CA ASN A 79 1.97 -4.89 18.19
C ASN A 79 1.44 -4.78 16.77
N TYR A 80 1.12 -5.91 16.10
CA TYR A 80 0.67 -5.95 14.72
C TYR A 80 -0.49 -4.97 14.45
N GLY A 81 -1.53 -5.00 15.29
CA GLY A 81 -2.71 -4.15 15.13
C GLY A 81 -2.52 -2.65 15.44
N ARG A 82 -1.32 -2.22 15.85
CA ARG A 82 -1.05 -0.80 16.18
C ARG A 82 0.20 -0.24 15.52
N CYS A 83 1.04 -1.05 14.89
CA CYS A 83 2.35 -0.63 14.42
C CYS A 83 2.30 -0.36 12.91
N ASP A 84 2.31 0.92 12.53
CA ASP A 84 2.25 1.37 11.12
C ASP A 84 3.33 0.77 10.22
N ASN A 85 4.45 0.34 10.79
CA ASN A 85 5.51 -0.27 9.98
C ASN A 85 5.09 -1.59 9.32
N PHE A 86 4.00 -2.24 9.75
CA PHE A 86 3.46 -3.42 9.08
C PHE A 86 2.78 -3.10 7.74
N ASP A 87 2.30 -1.87 7.53
CA ASP A 87 1.62 -1.47 6.30
C ASP A 87 2.53 -1.46 5.07
N PHE A 88 3.85 -1.44 5.30
CA PHE A 88 4.86 -1.55 4.25
C PHE A 88 5.08 -2.97 3.73
N PHE A 89 4.47 -3.98 4.35
CA PHE A 89 4.73 -5.39 4.06
C PHE A 89 3.44 -6.12 3.68
N ASN A 90 3.58 -7.25 3.00
CA ASN A 90 2.46 -8.17 2.84
C ASN A 90 2.00 -8.67 4.22
N PRO A 91 0.68 -8.77 4.46
CA PRO A 91 0.17 -9.27 5.72
C PRO A 91 0.69 -10.68 6.02
N LEU A 92 1.02 -10.94 7.29
CA LEU A 92 1.54 -12.24 7.75
C LEU A 92 0.53 -13.38 7.56
N TYR A 93 -0.75 -13.04 7.55
CA TYR A 93 -1.87 -13.96 7.40
C TYR A 93 -2.73 -13.44 6.25
N VAL A 94 -2.70 -14.16 5.13
CA VAL A 94 -3.78 -14.11 4.14
C VAL A 94 -4.78 -15.16 4.58
N ASP A 95 -5.96 -14.74 5.03
CA ASP A 95 -7.07 -15.67 5.18
C ASP A 95 -7.28 -16.30 3.79
N GLU A 96 -7.16 -17.63 3.69
CA GLU A 96 -7.26 -18.41 2.44
C GLU A 96 -8.62 -18.26 1.71
N ALA A 97 -9.49 -17.36 2.19
CA ALA A 97 -10.82 -17.09 1.67
C ALA A 97 -10.88 -16.04 0.54
N GLU A 98 -9.86 -15.19 0.35
CA GLU A 98 -9.93 -14.08 -0.64
C GLU A 98 -9.19 -14.35 -1.96
N ALA A 99 -8.47 -15.47 -2.09
CA ALA A 99 -7.67 -15.80 -3.28
C ALA A 99 -8.49 -16.25 -4.51
N GLU A 100 -9.80 -16.46 -4.37
CA GLU A 100 -10.64 -17.05 -5.44
C GLU A 100 -11.48 -16.00 -6.22
N ALA A 101 -11.42 -14.70 -5.89
CA ALA A 101 -12.37 -13.74 -6.46
C ALA A 101 -11.97 -13.14 -7.83
N ASP A 102 -10.71 -13.25 -8.27
CA ASP A 102 -10.22 -12.46 -9.42
C ASP A 102 -9.87 -13.26 -10.68
N LEU A 103 -10.30 -14.53 -10.78
CA LEU A 103 -9.98 -15.39 -11.92
C LEU A 103 -11.17 -15.99 -12.67
N VAL A 104 -12.34 -15.34 -12.76
CA VAL A 104 -13.31 -15.66 -13.84
C VAL A 104 -14.17 -14.44 -14.16
N THR A 105 -13.90 -13.76 -15.28
CA THR A 105 -14.88 -13.56 -16.38
C THR A 105 -14.25 -12.68 -17.49
N THR A 106 -13.36 -13.25 -18.29
CA THR A 106 -12.93 -12.67 -19.58
C THR A 106 -12.91 -13.73 -20.69
N THR A 107 -14.07 -14.30 -20.99
CA THR A 107 -14.35 -14.99 -22.26
C THR A 107 -15.87 -15.02 -22.44
N ALA A 108 -16.53 -14.64 -23.52
CA ALA A 108 -16.15 -13.99 -24.75
C ALA A 108 -17.44 -13.34 -25.29
N SER A 109 -17.34 -12.10 -25.77
CA SER A 109 -18.22 -11.65 -26.85
C SER A 109 -17.73 -12.32 -28.12
N ASP A 110 -18.60 -12.99 -28.88
CA ASP A 110 -18.70 -12.91 -30.34
C ASP A 110 -19.61 -14.02 -30.94
N ASP A 111 -20.58 -13.54 -31.73
CA ASP A 111 -21.24 -14.11 -32.91
C ASP A 111 -22.08 -15.41 -32.86
N ILE A 112 -23.34 -15.31 -33.35
CA ILE A 112 -23.73 -15.68 -34.74
C ILE A 112 -25.26 -15.58 -34.89
N GLU A 113 -25.68 -14.86 -35.94
CA GLU A 113 -27.04 -14.81 -36.50
C GLU A 113 -27.54 -16.19 -36.98
N VAL A 114 -28.80 -16.54 -36.68
CA VAL A 114 -29.70 -17.31 -37.59
C VAL A 114 -31.15 -16.89 -37.33
#